data_AF-W4URZ5-F1
#
_entry.id   AF-W4URZ5-F1
#
_cell.length_a   1.000
_cell.length_b   1.000
_cell.length_c   1.000
_cell.angle_alpha   90.00
_cell.angle_beta   90.00
_cell.angle_gamma   90.00
#
_symmetry.space_group_name_H-M   'P 1'
#
loop_
_entity.id
_entity.type
_entity.pdbx_description
1 polymer ?
#
loop_
_entity_poly.entity_id
_entity_poly.type
_entity_poly.pdbx_seq_one_letter_code
_entity_poly.pdbx_strand_id
1 'polypeptide(L)'
;MKKYNNYLLWALLLFLFGACSDSDDPILPDPDPDPETPIELKDGININPVSPDADQPLTITFKAASTSGLYNYAGDVYLHTGVVDEGVWLYVPAEWDVNLAKCKMTKKENNVWSITMSPSVRAWFSSQDTPVQKLGVVIRSSDGTKKGLTDDSFVTVTDTKYTAFTPAAIKEGTLPAGVQEGINVVDNSTVTLVLYDKDTAGNHKDFAHVVGDFNQWKLTNEANCQMWRDNSAGCWWITLTGLNATKEYAFQYYVGTKSGEKIRLGDAYAEKILDPDNDSYIPASTYTESKTYPESGRGIVSVFKIQKDTYAWKVADFKIKDAGKLVIYEMLFRDFTATGDINGAMAKLDYLKALGVNAIELMPVQEFDGNDSWGITLVIILHSTKRMEPGRCIKRLLTLVIRRGWR
;
A
#
# COMPACT_ATOMS: atom_id res chain seq x y z
N MET A 1 -40.89 -43.49 67.51
CA MET A 1 -40.23 -42.17 67.57
C MET A 1 -39.90 -41.77 66.13
N LYS A 2 -40.85 -41.22 65.37
CA LYS A 2 -41.38 -39.83 65.27
C LYS A 2 -40.56 -38.98 64.27
N LYS A 3 -41.30 -38.55 63.23
CA LYS A 3 -40.95 -37.85 61.98
C LYS A 3 -41.06 -36.31 62.11
N TYR A 4 -40.40 -35.60 61.18
CA TYR A 4 -40.74 -34.34 60.45
C TYR A 4 -41.64 -33.27 61.11
N ASN A 5 -41.31 -31.97 61.00
CA ASN A 5 -41.83 -31.01 59.99
C ASN A 5 -41.48 -29.51 60.26
N ASN A 6 -41.40 -28.75 59.16
CA ASN A 6 -41.43 -27.30 58.81
C ASN A 6 -41.75 -26.12 59.76
N TYR A 7 -41.38 -24.93 59.23
CA TYR A 7 -41.90 -23.52 59.34
C TYR A 7 -41.14 -22.57 60.29
N LEU A 8 -40.49 -21.49 59.82
CA LEU A 8 -40.96 -20.22 59.20
C LEU A 8 -41.57 -19.24 60.23
N LEU A 9 -40.84 -18.16 60.54
CA LEU A 9 -41.25 -16.93 61.26
C LEU A 9 -39.98 -16.03 61.31
N TRP A 10 -39.97 -14.75 60.92
CA TRP A 10 -40.62 -13.60 61.57
C TRP A 10 -40.56 -12.37 60.65
N ALA A 11 -41.64 -11.59 60.58
CA ALA A 11 -41.68 -10.20 61.07
C ALA A 11 -43.02 -9.53 60.70
N LEU A 12 -43.81 -9.26 61.74
CA LEU A 12 -45.00 -8.40 61.77
C LEU A 12 -44.55 -6.93 61.89
N LEU A 13 -45.20 -5.99 61.20
CA LEU A 13 -45.65 -4.73 61.82
C LEU A 13 -46.69 -3.98 60.96
N LEU A 14 -47.94 -4.09 61.44
CA LEU A 14 -49.02 -3.10 61.59
C LEU A 14 -49.72 -2.38 60.41
N PHE A 15 -51.04 -2.38 60.56
CA PHE A 15 -52.13 -1.87 59.73
C PHE A 15 -52.72 -0.55 60.29
N LEU A 16 -53.39 0.20 59.39
CA LEU A 16 -54.60 1.05 59.54
C LEU A 16 -54.50 2.38 60.30
N PHE A 17 -54.80 3.50 59.62
CA PHE A 17 -56.16 4.09 59.54
C PHE A 17 -56.25 5.03 58.34
N GLY A 18 -57.37 4.96 57.60
CA GLY A 18 -57.68 5.86 56.49
C GLY A 18 -58.29 7.18 56.94
N ALA A 19 -58.05 8.22 56.13
CA ALA A 19 -58.89 9.42 56.03
C ALA A 19 -58.97 9.80 54.55
N CYS A 20 -60.18 10.09 54.08
CA CYS A 20 -60.51 10.45 52.70
C CYS A 20 -59.84 11.76 52.27
N SER A 21 -59.40 11.82 51.01
CA SER A 21 -59.67 12.98 50.14
C SER A 21 -59.63 12.53 48.68
N ASP A 22 -60.75 12.72 47.99
CA ASP A 22 -60.77 12.79 46.52
C ASP A 22 -59.81 13.89 46.07
N SER A 23 -58.81 13.53 45.29
CA SER A 23 -58.14 14.47 44.39
C SER A 23 -57.72 13.69 43.14
N ASP A 24 -58.54 13.81 42.10
CA ASP A 24 -58.14 13.59 40.72
C ASP A 24 -56.98 14.54 40.40
N ASP A 25 -55.75 14.12 40.68
CA ASP A 25 -54.58 14.82 40.16
C ASP A 25 -54.48 14.53 38.66
N PRO A 26 -54.50 15.56 37.79
CA PRO A 26 -54.35 15.35 36.36
C PRO A 26 -52.97 14.73 36.10
N ILE A 27 -52.95 13.58 35.44
CA ILE A 27 -51.72 13.00 34.86
C ILE A 27 -51.20 14.02 33.85
N LEU A 28 -50.18 14.79 34.24
CA LEU A 28 -49.46 15.62 33.30
C LEU A 28 -48.72 14.67 32.34
N PRO A 29 -48.83 14.86 31.01
CA PRO A 29 -47.99 14.14 30.07
C PRO A 29 -46.52 14.39 30.43
N ASP A 30 -45.67 13.36 30.30
CA ASP A 30 -44.23 13.53 30.41
C ASP A 30 -43.82 14.73 29.55
N PRO A 31 -42.95 15.63 30.04
CA PRO A 31 -42.47 16.73 29.22
C PRO A 31 -41.88 16.15 27.93
N ASP A 32 -42.30 16.69 26.79
CA ASP A 32 -41.69 16.38 25.50
C ASP A 32 -40.16 16.44 25.67
N PRO A 33 -39.39 15.47 25.12
CA PRO A 33 -37.95 15.54 25.18
C PRO A 33 -37.51 16.92 24.69
N ASP A 34 -36.68 17.60 25.48
CA ASP A 34 -36.13 18.92 25.13
C ASP A 34 -35.65 18.87 23.67
N PRO A 35 -36.02 19.83 22.81
CA PRO A 35 -35.57 19.84 21.43
C PRO A 35 -34.05 19.79 21.43
N GLU A 36 -33.46 18.77 20.79
CA GLU A 36 -32.02 18.61 20.66
C GLU A 36 -31.42 19.95 20.23
N THR A 37 -30.57 20.53 21.08
CA THR A 37 -29.93 21.82 20.82
C THR A 37 -29.26 21.75 19.45
N PRO A 38 -29.55 22.68 18.50
CA PRO A 38 -28.94 22.64 17.18
C PRO A 38 -27.42 22.63 17.31
N ILE A 39 -26.77 21.59 16.79
CA ILE A 39 -25.31 21.48 16.82
C ILE A 39 -24.72 22.65 16.04
N GLU A 40 -24.00 23.55 16.73
CA GLU A 40 -23.35 24.70 16.11
C GLU A 40 -22.26 24.23 15.14
N LEU A 41 -22.38 24.59 13.86
CA LEU A 41 -21.41 24.23 12.83
C LEU A 41 -20.15 25.10 12.92
N LYS A 42 -19.00 24.46 13.10
CA LYS A 42 -17.68 25.08 13.04
C LYS A 42 -17.24 25.22 11.58
N ASP A 43 -16.38 26.20 11.30
CA ASP A 43 -15.76 26.32 9.99
C ASP A 43 -14.91 25.07 9.71
N GLY A 44 -14.97 24.57 8.46
CA GLY A 44 -14.35 23.32 8.05
C GLY A 44 -15.29 22.12 8.09
N ILE A 45 -14.75 20.94 8.41
CA ILE A 45 -15.45 19.66 8.40
C ILE A 45 -16.11 19.40 9.75
N ASN A 46 -17.41 19.13 9.72
CA ASN A 46 -18.21 18.71 10.86
C ASN A 46 -18.79 17.32 10.57
N ILE A 47 -18.88 16.48 11.59
CA ILE A 47 -19.38 15.10 11.47
C ILE A 47 -20.53 14.87 12.45
N ASN A 48 -21.50 14.08 12.02
CA ASN A 48 -22.58 13.59 12.86
C ASN A 48 -22.87 12.11 12.54
N PRO A 49 -22.81 11.19 13.51
CA PRO A 49 -22.46 11.43 14.92
C PRO A 49 -21.00 11.87 15.13
N VAL A 50 -20.71 12.51 16.27
CA VAL A 50 -19.35 12.96 16.63
C VAL A 50 -18.37 11.80 16.85
N SER A 51 -18.90 10.61 17.13
CA SER A 51 -18.18 9.34 17.21
C SER A 51 -18.75 8.40 16.13
N PRO A 52 -18.27 8.50 14.87
CA PRO A 52 -18.79 7.70 13.77
C PRO A 52 -18.40 6.23 13.90
N ASP A 53 -19.34 5.36 13.54
CA ASP A 53 -19.15 3.91 13.47
C ASP A 53 -19.29 3.43 12.02
N ALA A 54 -18.44 2.48 11.62
CA ALA A 54 -18.34 1.98 10.25
C ALA A 54 -19.65 1.36 9.76
N ASP A 55 -20.44 0.78 10.66
CA ASP A 55 -21.71 0.10 10.36
C ASP A 55 -22.94 0.97 10.68
N GLN A 56 -22.75 2.28 10.91
CA GLN A 56 -23.81 3.27 11.07
C GLN A 56 -23.74 4.38 10.01
N PRO A 57 -24.83 5.13 9.77
CA PRO A 57 -24.80 6.29 8.90
C PRO A 57 -23.87 7.39 9.45
N LEU A 58 -23.20 8.10 8.53
CA LEU A 58 -22.37 9.27 8.86
C LEU A 58 -22.77 10.45 7.97
N THR A 59 -23.08 11.58 8.58
CA THR A 59 -23.27 12.85 7.87
C THR A 59 -22.03 13.72 8.01
N ILE A 60 -21.46 14.12 6.88
CA ILE A 60 -20.37 15.10 6.81
C ILE A 60 -20.97 16.42 6.35
N THR A 61 -20.75 17.48 7.13
CA THR A 61 -21.15 18.85 6.79
C THR A 61 -19.90 19.72 6.68
N PHE A 62 -19.74 20.38 5.55
CA PHE A 62 -18.68 21.33 5.31
C PHE A 62 -19.23 22.75 5.37
N LYS A 63 -18.64 23.57 6.23
CA LYS A 63 -18.87 25.02 6.32
C LYS A 63 -17.64 25.76 5.83
N ALA A 64 -17.74 26.42 4.69
CA ALA A 64 -16.63 27.18 4.12
C ALA A 64 -16.34 28.44 4.94
N ALA A 65 -15.13 28.51 5.52
CA ALA A 65 -14.59 29.75 6.09
C ALA A 65 -14.39 30.81 5.00
N SER A 66 -14.25 32.08 5.37
CA SER A 66 -13.95 33.17 4.42
C SER A 66 -12.63 33.00 3.67
N THR A 67 -11.72 32.17 4.18
CA THR A 67 -10.44 31.82 3.55
C THR A 67 -10.53 30.61 2.61
N SER A 68 -11.66 29.91 2.60
CA SER A 68 -11.86 28.73 1.77
C SER A 68 -11.94 29.09 0.29
N GLY A 69 -11.36 28.26 -0.57
CA GLY A 69 -11.55 28.36 -2.03
C GLY A 69 -13.00 28.16 -2.48
N LEU A 70 -13.87 27.64 -1.60
CA LEU A 70 -15.29 27.44 -1.84
C LEU A 70 -16.19 28.50 -1.17
N TYR A 71 -15.62 29.54 -0.55
CA TYR A 71 -16.43 30.62 0.02
C TYR A 71 -17.18 31.39 -1.07
N ASN A 72 -18.48 31.58 -0.88
CA ASN A 72 -19.45 32.12 -1.84
C ASN A 72 -19.51 31.37 -3.18
N TYR A 73 -19.08 30.11 -3.23
CA TYR A 73 -19.16 29.30 -4.44
C TYR A 73 -20.62 28.95 -4.76
N ALA A 74 -21.02 29.19 -6.01
CA ALA A 74 -22.39 28.97 -6.47
C ALA A 74 -22.57 27.64 -7.24
N GLY A 75 -21.48 27.00 -7.65
CA GLY A 75 -21.50 25.74 -8.37
C GLY A 75 -21.74 24.52 -7.47
N ASP A 76 -21.75 23.36 -8.10
CA ASP A 76 -21.88 22.08 -7.39
C ASP A 76 -20.60 21.73 -6.63
N VAL A 77 -20.77 21.24 -5.40
CA VAL A 77 -19.69 20.81 -4.51
C VAL A 77 -19.72 19.29 -4.37
N TYR A 78 -18.56 18.67 -4.41
CA TYR A 78 -18.40 17.21 -4.35
C TYR A 78 -17.45 16.81 -3.22
N LEU A 79 -17.75 15.68 -2.60
CA LEU A 79 -16.88 14.97 -1.67
C LEU A 79 -15.98 14.01 -2.44
N HIS A 80 -14.68 14.26 -2.46
CA HIS A 80 -13.66 13.27 -2.80
C HIS A 80 -13.19 12.59 -1.51
N THR A 81 -13.42 11.27 -1.40
CA THR A 81 -13.27 10.52 -0.16
C THR A 81 -12.85 9.09 -0.43
N GLY A 82 -12.21 8.45 0.55
CA GLY A 82 -11.79 7.06 0.53
C GLY A 82 -11.58 6.54 1.95
N VAL A 83 -11.57 5.22 2.11
CA VAL A 83 -11.09 4.58 3.34
C VAL A 83 -9.57 4.65 3.33
N VAL A 84 -8.96 5.20 4.37
CA VAL A 84 -7.51 5.37 4.45
C VAL A 84 -6.92 4.26 5.30
N ASP A 85 -6.04 3.47 4.70
CA ASP A 85 -5.32 2.39 5.37
C ASP A 85 -3.85 2.44 4.96
N GLU A 86 -2.93 2.38 5.92
CA GLU A 86 -1.48 2.52 5.69
C GLU A 86 -1.10 3.73 4.79
N GLY A 87 -1.82 4.85 4.91
CA GLY A 87 -1.60 6.06 4.11
C GLY A 87 -2.15 6.02 2.68
N VAL A 88 -2.70 4.88 2.24
CA VAL A 88 -3.31 4.70 0.92
C VAL A 88 -4.81 4.92 0.99
N TRP A 89 -5.36 5.62 -0.01
CA TRP A 89 -6.80 5.82 -0.17
C TRP A 89 -7.40 4.65 -0.93
N LEU A 90 -8.21 3.85 -0.25
CA LEU A 90 -8.92 2.70 -0.76
C LEU A 90 -10.40 3.03 -0.99
N TYR A 91 -11.06 2.27 -1.86
CA TYR A 91 -12.49 2.41 -2.16
C TYR A 91 -12.90 3.83 -2.57
N VAL A 92 -12.00 4.56 -3.23
CA VAL A 92 -12.28 5.93 -3.71
C VAL A 92 -13.40 5.84 -4.74
N PRO A 93 -14.60 6.41 -4.49
CA PRO A 93 -15.75 6.18 -5.37
C PRO A 93 -15.58 6.80 -6.75
N ALA A 94 -14.79 7.87 -6.86
CA ALA A 94 -14.60 8.64 -8.07
C ALA A 94 -13.19 9.24 -8.12
N GLU A 95 -12.54 9.09 -9.28
CA GLU A 95 -11.30 9.79 -9.60
C GLU A 95 -11.45 11.31 -9.44
N TRP A 96 -10.32 12.01 -9.31
CA TRP A 96 -10.29 13.45 -9.01
C TRP A 96 -11.23 14.28 -9.90
N ASP A 97 -11.21 14.05 -11.22
CA ASP A 97 -12.00 14.80 -12.20
C ASP A 97 -13.37 14.18 -12.53
N VAL A 98 -13.79 13.14 -11.79
CA VAL A 98 -15.06 12.44 -12.03
C VAL A 98 -16.12 12.86 -11.00
N ASN A 99 -17.25 13.36 -11.50
CA ASN A 99 -18.36 13.84 -10.65
C ASN A 99 -19.48 12.80 -10.56
N LEU A 100 -19.46 11.97 -9.51
CA LEU A 100 -20.53 11.01 -9.25
C LEU A 100 -21.67 11.60 -8.41
N ALA A 101 -22.91 11.22 -8.75
CA ALA A 101 -24.10 11.64 -8.01
C ALA A 101 -24.04 11.25 -6.52
N LYS A 102 -23.51 10.06 -6.19
CA LYS A 102 -23.33 9.61 -4.80
C LYS A 102 -22.37 10.49 -3.98
N CYS A 103 -21.49 11.25 -4.63
CA CYS A 103 -20.49 12.12 -4.02
C CYS A 103 -20.90 13.60 -4.02
N LYS A 104 -21.99 13.96 -4.70
CA LYS A 104 -22.46 15.35 -4.76
C LYS A 104 -23.00 15.77 -3.40
N MET A 105 -22.49 16.87 -2.87
CA MET A 105 -22.96 17.43 -1.61
C MET A 105 -24.22 18.29 -1.84
N THR A 106 -25.14 18.24 -0.87
CA THR A 106 -26.36 19.04 -0.87
C THR A 106 -26.10 20.38 -0.19
N LYS A 107 -26.30 21.48 -0.90
CA LYS A 107 -26.25 22.83 -0.29
C LYS A 107 -27.38 22.97 0.72
N LYS A 108 -27.04 23.37 1.95
CA LYS A 108 -27.99 23.60 3.04
C LYS A 108 -28.27 25.08 3.22
N GLU A 109 -27.21 25.87 3.24
CA GLU A 109 -27.25 27.33 3.37
C GLU A 109 -26.11 27.94 2.55
N ASN A 110 -25.96 29.26 2.60
CA ASN A 110 -24.78 29.89 2.04
C ASN A 110 -23.52 29.34 2.72
N ASN A 111 -22.57 28.88 1.91
CA ASN A 111 -21.29 28.36 2.38
C ASN A 111 -21.38 27.05 3.18
N VAL A 112 -22.53 26.37 3.20
CA VAL A 112 -22.73 25.11 3.94
C VAL A 112 -23.28 24.03 3.01
N TRP A 113 -22.58 22.90 2.96
CA TRP A 113 -22.98 21.72 2.20
C TRP A 113 -22.89 20.47 3.06
N SER A 114 -23.77 19.50 2.85
CA SER A 114 -23.73 18.23 3.58
C SER A 114 -23.90 17.02 2.66
N ILE A 115 -23.41 15.88 3.12
CA ILE A 115 -23.62 14.58 2.48
C ILE A 115 -23.72 13.50 3.55
N THR A 116 -24.61 12.54 3.34
CA THR A 116 -24.83 11.43 4.27
C THR A 116 -24.44 10.12 3.62
N MET A 117 -23.53 9.39 4.26
CA MET A 117 -23.15 8.03 3.95
C MET A 117 -24.16 7.08 4.60
N SER A 118 -25.01 6.45 3.79
CA SER A 118 -26.15 5.62 4.24
C SER A 118 -26.27 4.38 3.34
N PRO A 119 -26.76 3.22 3.86
CA PRO A 119 -27.23 2.97 5.24
C PRO A 119 -26.12 2.89 6.29
N SER A 120 -24.86 2.78 5.87
CA SER A 120 -23.69 2.89 6.73
C SER A 120 -22.48 3.38 5.95
N VAL A 121 -21.43 3.83 6.65
CA VAL A 121 -20.15 4.17 6.02
C VAL A 121 -19.63 3.01 5.17
N ARG A 122 -19.59 1.79 5.74
CA ARG A 122 -19.14 0.57 5.05
C ARG A 122 -19.94 0.27 3.78
N ALA A 123 -21.27 0.32 3.88
CA ALA A 123 -22.14 0.06 2.73
C ALA A 123 -21.95 1.12 1.63
N TRP A 124 -21.78 2.39 2.01
CA TRP A 124 -21.57 3.49 1.08
C TRP A 124 -20.27 3.36 0.28
N PHE A 125 -19.20 2.87 0.91
CA PHE A 125 -17.94 2.52 0.24
C PHE A 125 -17.96 1.15 -0.45
N SER A 126 -18.92 0.28 -0.12
CA SER A 126 -18.90 -1.13 -0.53
C SER A 126 -17.60 -1.84 -0.15
N SER A 127 -17.06 -1.50 1.04
CA SER A 127 -15.73 -1.96 1.49
C SER A 127 -15.70 -3.38 2.03
N GLN A 128 -16.85 -4.08 2.07
CA GLN A 128 -16.98 -5.47 2.53
C GLN A 128 -16.35 -5.66 3.91
N ASP A 129 -15.47 -6.65 4.06
CA ASP A 129 -14.81 -7.01 5.30
C ASP A 129 -13.59 -6.14 5.63
N THR A 130 -13.27 -5.14 4.80
CA THR A 130 -12.14 -4.26 5.05
C THR A 130 -12.42 -3.33 6.24
N PRO A 131 -11.52 -3.27 7.24
CA PRO A 131 -11.65 -2.35 8.36
C PRO A 131 -11.77 -0.89 7.90
N VAL A 132 -12.77 -0.17 8.41
CA VAL A 132 -12.99 1.25 8.11
C VAL A 132 -12.72 2.07 9.37
N GLN A 133 -11.45 2.40 9.60
CA GLN A 133 -11.01 3.12 10.81
C GLN A 133 -10.65 4.59 10.56
N LYS A 134 -10.43 4.96 9.29
CA LYS A 134 -10.06 6.31 8.91
C LYS A 134 -10.64 6.61 7.53
N LEU A 135 -11.22 7.78 7.38
CA LEU A 135 -11.68 8.31 6.09
C LEU A 135 -10.82 9.50 5.71
N GLY A 136 -10.43 9.56 4.45
CA GLY A 136 -9.91 10.77 3.82
C GLY A 136 -11.07 11.62 3.31
N VAL A 137 -11.00 12.93 3.51
CA VAL A 137 -12.07 13.88 3.18
C VAL A 137 -11.48 15.10 2.49
N VAL A 138 -11.82 15.28 1.22
CA VAL A 138 -11.52 16.49 0.45
C VAL A 138 -12.81 17.00 -0.17
N ILE A 139 -13.11 18.27 0.07
CA ILE A 139 -14.27 18.95 -0.52
C ILE A 139 -13.78 19.76 -1.71
N ARG A 140 -14.40 19.58 -2.89
CA ARG A 140 -13.95 20.24 -4.11
C ARG A 140 -15.08 20.80 -4.96
N SER A 141 -14.74 21.77 -5.81
CA SER A 141 -15.61 22.22 -6.90
C SER A 141 -15.79 21.13 -7.96
N SER A 142 -16.83 21.26 -8.79
CA SER A 142 -17.13 20.34 -9.89
C SER A 142 -15.99 20.22 -10.91
N ASP A 143 -15.19 21.26 -11.10
CA ASP A 143 -14.05 21.31 -12.04
C ASP A 143 -12.71 20.91 -11.39
N GLY A 144 -12.70 20.52 -10.11
CA GLY A 144 -11.49 20.15 -9.39
C GLY A 144 -10.51 21.29 -9.09
N THR A 145 -10.80 22.54 -9.50
CA THR A 145 -9.84 23.66 -9.37
C THR A 145 -9.81 24.30 -7.98
N LYS A 146 -10.85 24.09 -7.16
CA LYS A 146 -10.98 24.67 -5.81
C LYS A 146 -11.18 23.57 -4.78
N LYS A 147 -10.40 23.64 -3.71
CA LYS A 147 -10.59 22.83 -2.51
C LYS A 147 -11.24 23.66 -1.39
N GLY A 148 -12.04 22.99 -0.56
CA GLY A 148 -12.65 23.58 0.62
C GLY A 148 -11.64 23.88 1.73
N LEU A 149 -10.63 23.01 1.87
CA LEU A 149 -9.48 23.15 2.77
C LEU A 149 -8.20 22.93 1.96
N THR A 150 -7.10 23.58 2.36
CA THR A 150 -5.80 23.46 1.67
C THR A 150 -5.25 22.04 1.78
N ASP A 151 -5.23 21.51 3.00
CA ASP A 151 -4.75 20.18 3.32
C ASP A 151 -5.89 19.16 3.34
N ASP A 152 -5.55 17.91 3.05
CA ASP A 152 -6.49 16.81 3.14
C ASP A 152 -6.92 16.59 4.60
N SER A 153 -8.21 16.40 4.82
CA SER A 153 -8.77 16.18 6.16
C SER A 153 -9.04 14.71 6.39
N PHE A 154 -8.99 14.29 7.65
CA PHE A 154 -9.22 12.91 8.03
C PHE A 154 -10.26 12.79 9.15
N VAL A 155 -11.09 11.77 9.05
CA VAL A 155 -12.09 11.41 10.08
C VAL A 155 -11.76 10.02 10.61
N THR A 156 -11.56 9.91 11.92
CA THR A 156 -11.43 8.61 12.59
C THR A 156 -12.80 7.98 12.74
N VAL A 157 -12.91 6.69 12.42
CA VAL A 157 -14.14 5.90 12.48
C VAL A 157 -13.91 4.70 13.39
N THR A 158 -14.88 4.36 14.22
CA THR A 158 -14.86 3.12 15.00
C THR A 158 -15.34 1.97 14.11
N ASP A 159 -14.57 0.88 14.08
CA ASP A 159 -14.99 -0.37 13.43
C ASP A 159 -14.93 -1.49 14.48
N THR A 160 -16.11 -1.90 14.97
CA THR A 160 -16.23 -2.97 15.98
C THR A 160 -16.29 -4.35 15.35
N LYS A 161 -16.59 -4.44 14.04
CA LYS A 161 -16.80 -5.70 13.34
C LYS A 161 -15.51 -6.22 12.72
N TYR A 162 -14.69 -5.34 12.18
CA TYR A 162 -13.42 -5.69 11.55
C TYR A 162 -12.27 -4.90 12.15
N THR A 163 -11.29 -5.62 12.67
CA THR A 163 -10.09 -5.03 13.24
C THR A 163 -8.99 -4.96 12.20
N ALA A 164 -8.28 -3.84 12.19
CA ALA A 164 -7.05 -3.71 11.42
C ALA A 164 -6.03 -4.73 11.93
N PHE A 165 -5.18 -5.20 11.01
CA PHE A 165 -4.15 -6.15 11.37
C PHE A 165 -3.27 -5.61 12.51
N THR A 166 -3.10 -6.43 13.53
CA THR A 166 -2.21 -6.15 14.66
C THR A 166 -1.08 -7.19 14.70
N PRO A 167 0.18 -6.77 14.54
CA PRO A 167 1.34 -7.64 14.67
C PRO A 167 1.37 -8.35 16.03
N ALA A 168 1.60 -9.67 16.02
CA ALA A 168 1.84 -10.44 17.23
C ALA A 168 3.21 -10.10 17.85
N ALA A 169 3.48 -10.66 19.03
CA ALA A 169 4.80 -10.56 19.66
C ALA A 169 5.91 -11.12 18.76
N ILE A 170 7.11 -10.52 18.84
CA ILE A 170 8.29 -10.93 18.09
C ILE A 170 8.60 -12.40 18.37
N LYS A 171 8.97 -13.13 17.31
CA LYS A 171 9.50 -14.49 17.40
C LYS A 171 11.00 -14.43 17.15
N GLU A 172 11.79 -14.77 18.15
CA GLU A 172 13.26 -14.81 18.04
C GLU A 172 13.72 -16.17 17.51
N GLY A 173 14.68 -16.17 16.59
CA GLY A 173 15.24 -17.38 16.00
C GLY A 173 16.51 -17.11 15.21
N THR A 174 17.48 -18.02 15.30
CA THR A 174 18.75 -17.90 14.60
C THR A 174 18.57 -18.07 13.09
N LEU A 175 19.18 -17.18 12.31
CA LEU A 175 19.22 -17.24 10.85
C LEU A 175 19.79 -18.59 10.38
N PRO A 176 19.14 -19.29 9.43
CA PRO A 176 19.65 -20.55 8.90
C PRO A 176 21.08 -20.42 8.34
N ALA A 177 21.92 -21.43 8.54
CA ALA A 177 23.29 -21.39 8.04
C ALA A 177 23.35 -21.36 6.50
N GLY A 178 24.29 -20.59 5.96
CA GLY A 178 24.55 -20.52 4.51
C GLY A 178 23.61 -19.61 3.71
N VAL A 179 22.71 -18.88 4.36
CA VAL A 179 21.90 -17.83 3.71
C VAL A 179 22.53 -16.45 3.92
N GLN A 180 22.25 -15.54 3.01
CA GLN A 180 22.68 -14.14 3.03
C GLN A 180 21.47 -13.19 3.00
N GLU A 181 21.70 -11.88 3.07
CA GLU A 181 20.65 -10.89 2.88
C GLU A 181 19.93 -11.06 1.52
N GLY A 182 18.62 -10.80 1.50
CA GLY A 182 17.78 -10.94 0.31
C GLY A 182 17.15 -12.33 0.14
N ILE A 183 17.05 -12.77 -1.11
CA ILE A 183 16.27 -13.94 -1.52
C ILE A 183 17.18 -15.15 -1.74
N ASN A 184 17.05 -16.18 -0.91
CA ASN A 184 17.89 -17.37 -0.93
C ASN A 184 17.10 -18.60 -1.40
N VAL A 185 17.42 -19.12 -2.58
CA VAL A 185 16.85 -20.39 -3.06
C VAL A 185 17.55 -21.55 -2.36
N VAL A 186 16.79 -22.30 -1.57
CA VAL A 186 17.30 -23.46 -0.80
C VAL A 186 17.19 -24.74 -1.64
N ASP A 187 16.03 -24.95 -2.26
CA ASP A 187 15.75 -26.08 -3.16
C ASP A 187 14.63 -25.71 -4.16
N ASN A 188 14.13 -26.69 -4.92
CA ASN A 188 13.09 -26.49 -5.95
C ASN A 188 11.70 -26.11 -5.40
N SER A 189 11.53 -26.02 -4.10
CA SER A 189 10.27 -25.70 -3.42
C SER A 189 10.42 -24.81 -2.18
N THR A 190 11.65 -24.39 -1.86
CA THR A 190 11.97 -23.70 -0.62
C THR A 190 12.80 -22.45 -0.89
N VAL A 191 12.39 -21.33 -0.30
CA VAL A 191 13.11 -20.04 -0.33
C VAL A 191 13.19 -19.46 1.07
N THR A 192 14.36 -18.94 1.45
CA THR A 192 14.52 -18.14 2.66
C THR A 192 14.69 -16.67 2.28
N LEU A 193 13.82 -15.83 2.82
CA LEU A 193 13.87 -14.38 2.67
C LEU A 193 14.54 -13.78 3.91
N VAL A 194 15.45 -12.82 3.69
CA VAL A 194 16.24 -12.19 4.76
C VAL A 194 16.25 -10.68 4.56
N LEU A 195 15.65 -9.96 5.52
CA LEU A 195 15.55 -8.50 5.53
C LEU A 195 16.45 -7.94 6.65
N TYR A 196 17.57 -7.34 6.29
CA TYR A 196 18.41 -6.59 7.22
C TYR A 196 17.76 -5.23 7.54
N ASP A 197 17.61 -4.88 8.81
CA ASP A 197 16.99 -3.62 9.22
C ASP A 197 17.69 -2.94 10.41
N LYS A 198 18.83 -3.50 10.86
CA LYS A 198 19.58 -2.95 11.99
C LYS A 198 20.30 -1.68 11.57
N ASP A 199 19.97 -0.56 12.21
CA ASP A 199 20.64 0.70 11.93
C ASP A 199 22.04 0.78 12.59
N THR A 200 22.78 1.87 12.32
CA THR A 200 24.12 2.08 12.87
C THR A 200 24.16 2.24 14.40
N ALA A 201 23.02 2.52 15.04
CA ALA A 201 22.87 2.60 16.48
C ALA A 201 22.36 1.26 17.09
N GLY A 202 22.12 0.24 16.26
CA GLY A 202 21.62 -1.06 16.67
C GLY A 202 20.11 -1.15 16.81
N ASN A 203 19.36 -0.10 16.44
CA ASN A 203 17.90 -0.13 16.47
C ASN A 203 17.36 -0.93 15.29
N HIS A 204 16.11 -1.36 15.42
CA HIS A 204 15.38 -2.12 14.39
C HIS A 204 13.87 -1.87 14.52
N LYS A 205 13.09 -2.40 13.58
CA LYS A 205 11.62 -2.34 13.63
C LYS A 205 11.08 -3.26 14.73
N ASP A 206 9.85 -3.05 15.18
CA ASP A 206 9.23 -3.86 16.25
C ASP A 206 8.59 -5.16 15.72
N PHE A 207 8.34 -5.22 14.41
CA PHE A 207 7.80 -6.40 13.75
C PHE A 207 8.18 -6.40 12.27
N ALA A 208 8.22 -7.59 11.69
CA ALA A 208 8.28 -7.79 10.25
C ALA A 208 7.38 -8.96 9.84
N HIS A 209 6.66 -8.73 8.74
CA HIS A 209 5.83 -9.71 8.06
C HIS A 209 6.16 -9.68 6.57
N VAL A 210 5.83 -10.77 5.87
CA VAL A 210 5.91 -10.84 4.42
C VAL A 210 4.55 -11.26 3.86
N VAL A 211 4.09 -10.56 2.83
CA VAL A 211 2.90 -10.94 2.05
C VAL A 211 3.29 -11.18 0.61
N GLY A 212 2.56 -12.06 -0.06
CA GLY A 212 2.81 -12.35 -1.46
C GLY A 212 1.90 -13.43 -2.01
N ASP A 213 2.23 -13.90 -3.22
CA ASP A 213 1.43 -14.92 -3.89
C ASP A 213 1.32 -16.24 -3.11
N PHE A 214 2.30 -16.54 -2.25
CA PHE A 214 2.35 -17.76 -1.44
C PHE A 214 1.37 -17.76 -0.26
N ASN A 215 0.87 -16.61 0.16
CA ASN A 215 -0.14 -16.46 1.21
C ASN A 215 -1.35 -15.64 0.75
N GLN A 216 -1.57 -15.58 -0.58
CA GLN A 216 -2.68 -14.86 -1.20
C GLN A 216 -2.75 -13.39 -0.76
N TRP A 217 -1.58 -12.77 -0.54
CA TRP A 217 -1.46 -11.36 -0.11
C TRP A 217 -2.13 -11.05 1.23
N LYS A 218 -2.46 -12.07 2.03
CA LYS A 218 -3.14 -11.89 3.32
C LYS A 218 -2.12 -11.63 4.42
N LEU A 219 -2.24 -10.48 5.07
CA LEU A 219 -1.42 -10.12 6.23
C LEU A 219 -1.95 -10.84 7.48
N THR A 220 -1.16 -11.75 8.04
CA THR A 220 -1.54 -12.59 9.20
C THR A 220 -0.36 -12.76 10.17
N ASN A 221 -0.61 -13.33 11.35
CA ASN A 221 0.45 -13.73 12.29
C ASN A 221 0.84 -15.22 12.12
N GLU A 222 0.48 -15.83 11.00
CA GLU A 222 0.76 -17.23 10.69
C GLU A 222 2.23 -17.43 10.27
N ALA A 223 2.68 -18.69 10.28
CA ALA A 223 4.08 -19.05 10.03
C ALA A 223 4.56 -18.77 8.59
N ASN A 224 3.64 -18.58 7.64
CA ASN A 224 3.92 -18.19 6.26
C ASN A 224 3.84 -16.66 6.04
N CYS A 225 3.79 -15.87 7.11
CA CYS A 225 3.67 -14.41 7.04
C CYS A 225 4.56 -13.72 8.08
N GLN A 226 4.48 -14.09 9.36
CA GLN A 226 5.28 -13.49 10.42
C GLN A 226 6.73 -13.94 10.34
N MET A 227 7.67 -12.99 10.26
CA MET A 227 9.10 -13.26 10.19
C MET A 227 9.71 -13.50 11.57
N TRP A 228 10.78 -14.29 11.61
CA TRP A 228 11.64 -14.47 12.76
C TRP A 228 12.66 -13.33 12.87
N ARG A 229 13.01 -12.96 14.09
CA ARG A 229 14.06 -12.00 14.39
C ARG A 229 15.34 -12.74 14.74
N ASP A 230 16.46 -12.35 14.13
CA ASP A 230 17.81 -12.68 14.60
C ASP A 230 18.53 -11.38 14.97
N ASN A 231 18.65 -11.12 16.27
CA ASN A 231 19.33 -9.92 16.77
C ASN A 231 20.85 -9.95 16.58
N SER A 232 21.48 -11.13 16.56
CA SER A 232 22.93 -11.24 16.31
C SER A 232 23.24 -10.93 14.86
N ALA A 233 22.45 -11.46 13.92
CA ALA A 233 22.57 -11.15 12.50
C ALA A 233 22.05 -9.73 12.16
N GLY A 234 21.12 -9.19 12.96
CA GLY A 234 20.52 -7.87 12.73
C GLY A 234 19.45 -7.86 11.64
N CYS A 235 18.75 -8.99 11.47
CA CYS A 235 17.80 -9.18 10.38
C CYS A 235 16.50 -9.85 10.82
N TRP A 236 15.50 -9.73 9.97
CA TRP A 236 14.30 -10.55 9.96
C TRP A 236 14.42 -11.63 8.91
N TRP A 237 13.93 -12.84 9.16
CA TRP A 237 13.97 -13.92 8.18
C TRP A 237 12.75 -14.82 8.22
N ILE A 238 12.47 -15.48 7.09
CA ILE A 238 11.40 -16.47 6.98
C ILE A 238 11.75 -17.49 5.90
N THR A 239 11.48 -18.77 6.16
CA THR A 239 11.60 -19.84 5.17
C THR A 239 10.22 -20.23 4.67
N LEU A 240 9.98 -20.00 3.38
CA LEU A 240 8.77 -20.37 2.66
C LEU A 240 8.98 -21.72 1.98
N THR A 241 8.02 -22.63 2.12
CA THR A 241 8.06 -23.99 1.56
C THR A 241 6.85 -24.25 0.65
N GLY A 242 6.86 -25.36 -0.09
CA GLY A 242 5.75 -25.74 -0.97
C GLY A 242 5.60 -24.85 -2.21
N LEU A 243 6.68 -24.17 -2.60
CA LEU A 243 6.72 -23.31 -3.77
C LEU A 243 6.88 -24.13 -5.07
N ASN A 244 6.39 -23.59 -6.19
CA ASN A 244 6.61 -24.17 -7.51
C ASN A 244 7.86 -23.54 -8.13
N ALA A 245 8.85 -24.38 -8.45
CA ALA A 245 10.15 -23.95 -9.00
C ALA A 245 10.04 -23.00 -10.21
N THR A 246 9.05 -23.23 -11.08
CA THR A 246 8.90 -22.54 -12.38
C THR A 246 8.03 -21.30 -12.32
N LYS A 247 7.31 -21.07 -11.21
CA LYS A 247 6.40 -19.94 -11.03
C LYS A 247 7.16 -18.70 -10.54
N GLU A 248 6.82 -17.54 -11.07
CA GLU A 248 7.20 -16.26 -10.47
C GLU A 248 6.29 -15.92 -9.30
N TYR A 249 6.91 -15.55 -8.18
CA TYR A 249 6.23 -15.12 -6.97
C TYR A 249 6.49 -13.64 -6.74
N ALA A 250 5.41 -12.87 -6.60
CA ALA A 250 5.46 -11.49 -6.15
C ALA A 250 5.28 -11.41 -4.63
N PHE A 251 6.00 -10.51 -3.96
CA PHE A 251 5.94 -10.31 -2.51
C PHE A 251 6.36 -8.91 -2.07
N GLN A 252 6.00 -8.55 -0.84
CA GLN A 252 6.41 -7.33 -0.15
C GLN A 252 6.62 -7.60 1.33
N TYR A 253 7.55 -6.88 1.95
CA TYR A 253 7.66 -6.82 3.41
C TYR A 253 6.68 -5.80 3.97
N TYR A 254 6.14 -6.09 5.15
CA TYR A 254 5.37 -5.18 5.97
C TYR A 254 6.10 -5.06 7.32
N VAL A 255 6.65 -3.88 7.60
CA VAL A 255 7.47 -3.62 8.79
C VAL A 255 7.01 -2.35 9.49
N GLY A 256 7.34 -2.22 10.77
CA GLY A 256 7.00 -0.99 11.47
C GLY A 256 7.34 -0.99 12.94
N THR A 257 6.98 0.10 13.61
CA THR A 257 7.01 0.21 15.07
C THR A 257 5.58 0.14 15.62
N LYS A 258 5.42 -0.36 16.85
CA LYS A 258 4.09 -0.53 17.48
C LYS A 258 3.37 0.80 17.70
N SER A 259 4.13 1.86 17.94
CA SER A 259 3.63 3.21 18.23
C SER A 259 3.78 4.18 17.06
N GLY A 260 4.27 3.73 15.91
CA GLY A 260 4.67 4.63 14.84
C GLY A 260 4.42 4.05 13.46
N GLU A 261 5.43 4.19 12.62
CA GLU A 261 5.33 4.00 11.18
C GLU A 261 5.12 2.53 10.82
N LYS A 262 4.24 2.30 9.84
CA LYS A 262 3.99 1.03 9.18
C LYS A 262 4.31 1.23 7.71
N ILE A 263 5.21 0.43 7.17
CA ILE A 263 5.72 0.58 5.81
C ILE A 263 5.62 -0.74 5.07
N ARG A 264 5.25 -0.66 3.79
CA ARG A 264 5.48 -1.73 2.84
C ARG A 264 6.66 -1.41 1.95
N LEU A 265 7.54 -2.38 1.75
CA LEU A 265 8.70 -2.22 0.87
C LEU A 265 9.01 -3.50 0.11
N GLY A 266 9.61 -3.33 -1.07
CA GLY A 266 10.27 -4.40 -1.81
C GLY A 266 11.63 -4.74 -1.20
N ASP A 267 12.08 -5.95 -1.45
CA ASP A 267 13.43 -6.43 -1.17
C ASP A 267 14.48 -5.71 -2.02
N ALA A 268 15.50 -5.14 -1.36
CA ALA A 268 16.59 -4.41 -2.02
C ALA A 268 17.48 -5.31 -2.91
N TYR A 269 17.45 -6.63 -2.69
CA TYR A 269 18.18 -7.63 -3.45
C TYR A 269 17.31 -8.28 -4.55
N ALA A 270 16.09 -7.80 -4.78
CA ALA A 270 15.24 -8.33 -5.84
C ALA A 270 15.87 -8.09 -7.22
N GLU A 271 15.93 -9.15 -8.03
CA GLU A 271 16.38 -9.08 -9.43
C GLU A 271 15.24 -8.75 -10.40
N LYS A 272 14.04 -8.46 -9.89
CA LYS A 272 12.86 -7.98 -10.63
C LYS A 272 11.88 -7.38 -9.63
N ILE A 273 11.28 -6.25 -10.02
CA ILE A 273 10.18 -5.63 -9.28
C ILE A 273 8.95 -5.42 -10.15
N LEU A 274 7.85 -4.98 -9.54
CA LEU A 274 6.67 -4.45 -10.19
C LEU A 274 6.42 -3.06 -9.60
N ASP A 275 6.28 -2.08 -10.48
CA ASP A 275 6.06 -0.68 -10.18
C ASP A 275 4.66 -0.30 -10.70
N PRO A 276 3.69 -0.05 -9.79
CA PRO A 276 2.32 0.23 -10.20
C PRO A 276 2.19 1.55 -10.96
N ASP A 277 3.10 2.49 -10.72
CA ASP A 277 3.03 3.85 -11.25
C ASP A 277 3.71 3.94 -12.62
N ASN A 278 4.73 3.11 -12.86
CA ASN A 278 5.55 3.22 -14.07
C ASN A 278 5.40 2.06 -15.06
N ASP A 279 5.05 0.85 -14.63
CA ASP A 279 5.06 -0.33 -15.52
C ASP A 279 4.08 -0.19 -16.71
N SER A 280 2.95 0.49 -16.50
CA SER A 280 1.91 0.68 -17.53
C SER A 280 2.37 1.49 -18.75
N TYR A 281 3.46 2.26 -18.62
CA TYR A 281 4.05 3.05 -19.70
C TYR A 281 5.12 2.30 -20.49
N ILE A 282 5.43 1.05 -20.14
CA ILE A 282 6.41 0.22 -20.85
C ILE A 282 5.71 -0.53 -21.98
N PRO A 283 6.09 -0.32 -23.26
CA PRO A 283 5.46 -1.03 -24.37
C PRO A 283 5.68 -2.54 -24.28
N ALA A 284 4.65 -3.33 -24.61
CA ALA A 284 4.77 -4.79 -24.65
C ALA A 284 5.81 -5.31 -25.67
N SER A 285 6.12 -4.50 -26.70
CA SER A 285 7.22 -4.77 -27.65
C SER A 285 8.60 -4.64 -27.02
N THR A 286 8.70 -3.84 -25.95
CA THR A 286 9.93 -3.60 -25.21
C THR A 286 10.08 -4.62 -24.11
N TYR A 287 9.04 -4.89 -23.32
CA TYR A 287 9.08 -5.91 -22.27
C TYR A 287 7.79 -6.72 -22.26
N THR A 288 7.88 -8.00 -22.63
CA THR A 288 6.76 -8.94 -22.44
C THR A 288 6.69 -9.32 -20.96
N GLU A 289 5.93 -8.55 -20.19
CA GLU A 289 5.67 -8.82 -18.77
C GLU A 289 5.08 -10.23 -18.59
N SER A 290 5.75 -11.07 -17.82
CA SER A 290 5.21 -12.38 -17.40
C SER A 290 4.38 -12.30 -16.13
N LYS A 291 4.46 -11.19 -15.38
CA LYS A 291 3.88 -11.06 -14.04
C LYS A 291 3.22 -9.71 -13.88
N THR A 292 1.90 -9.71 -13.69
CA THR A 292 1.10 -8.51 -13.44
C THR A 292 1.28 -8.02 -12.01
N TYR A 293 1.20 -6.69 -11.82
CA TYR A 293 1.11 -6.08 -10.51
C TYR A 293 -0.06 -6.68 -9.70
N PRO A 294 0.16 -7.10 -8.45
CA PRO A 294 -0.88 -7.70 -7.61
C PRO A 294 -1.87 -6.63 -7.11
N GLU A 295 -3.17 -6.90 -7.18
CA GLU A 295 -4.22 -5.95 -6.76
C GLU A 295 -4.07 -5.44 -5.32
N SER A 296 -3.56 -6.29 -4.41
CA SER A 296 -3.31 -5.93 -3.00
C SER A 296 -1.90 -5.41 -2.73
N GLY A 297 -1.04 -5.32 -3.75
CA GLY A 297 0.28 -4.70 -3.64
C GLY A 297 0.16 -3.21 -3.36
N ARG A 298 1.16 -2.65 -2.67
CA ARG A 298 1.23 -1.19 -2.43
C ARG A 298 2.63 -0.66 -2.64
N GLY A 299 2.83 0.25 -3.59
CA GLY A 299 4.18 0.69 -3.97
C GLY A 299 4.98 -0.43 -4.64
N ILE A 300 6.30 -0.41 -4.49
CA ILE A 300 7.21 -1.35 -5.18
C ILE A 300 7.07 -2.78 -4.66
N VAL A 301 6.76 -3.72 -5.56
CA VAL A 301 6.60 -5.15 -5.26
C VAL A 301 7.80 -5.93 -5.77
N SER A 302 8.38 -6.82 -4.96
CA SER A 302 9.50 -7.67 -5.39
C SER A 302 9.02 -8.95 -6.05
N VAL A 303 9.83 -9.47 -6.98
CA VAL A 303 9.56 -10.74 -7.67
C VAL A 303 10.75 -11.68 -7.54
N PHE A 304 10.47 -12.96 -7.28
CA PHE A 304 11.46 -14.03 -7.37
C PHE A 304 10.96 -15.22 -8.18
N LYS A 305 11.90 -16.00 -8.69
CA LYS A 305 11.67 -17.29 -9.35
C LYS A 305 12.79 -18.24 -8.94
N ILE A 306 12.43 -19.42 -8.46
CA ILE A 306 13.39 -20.43 -7.99
C ILE A 306 14.25 -20.91 -9.16
N GLN A 307 13.61 -21.40 -10.23
CA GLN A 307 14.30 -21.82 -11.44
C GLN A 307 14.49 -20.63 -12.38
N LYS A 308 15.62 -19.95 -12.22
CA LYS A 308 16.01 -18.83 -13.09
C LYS A 308 16.17 -19.29 -14.53
N ASP A 309 15.83 -18.40 -15.46
CA ASP A 309 16.07 -18.63 -16.87
C ASP A 309 17.57 -18.63 -17.16
N THR A 310 18.06 -19.68 -17.79
CA THR A 310 19.47 -19.79 -18.15
C THR A 310 19.75 -19.12 -19.50
N TYR A 311 20.89 -18.45 -19.60
CA TYR A 311 21.39 -17.90 -20.85
C TYR A 311 22.66 -18.64 -21.24
N ALA A 312 22.64 -19.32 -22.38
CA ALA A 312 23.80 -19.99 -22.93
C ALA A 312 24.74 -18.97 -23.60
N TRP A 313 25.70 -18.47 -22.84
CA TRP A 313 26.74 -17.56 -23.33
C TRP A 313 27.44 -18.13 -24.57
N LYS A 314 27.59 -17.30 -25.61
CA LYS A 314 28.23 -17.72 -26.87
C LYS A 314 29.73 -17.44 -26.90
N VAL A 315 30.23 -16.65 -25.96
CA VAL A 315 31.65 -16.33 -25.83
C VAL A 315 32.00 -16.49 -24.35
N ALA A 316 32.87 -17.43 -24.02
CA ALA A 316 33.24 -17.76 -22.64
C ALA A 316 34.49 -16.99 -22.17
N ASP A 317 35.48 -16.84 -23.04
CA ASP A 317 36.81 -16.30 -22.69
C ASP A 317 37.11 -15.01 -23.44
N PHE A 318 36.25 -14.00 -23.27
CA PHE A 318 36.49 -12.70 -23.89
C PHE A 318 37.79 -12.07 -23.33
N LYS A 319 38.63 -11.56 -24.25
CA LYS A 319 39.84 -10.81 -23.93
C LYS A 319 39.86 -9.53 -24.76
N ILE A 320 40.11 -8.41 -24.09
CA ILE A 320 40.35 -7.14 -24.76
C ILE A 320 41.73 -7.22 -25.42
N LYS A 321 41.80 -7.06 -26.74
CA LYS A 321 43.04 -7.19 -27.50
C LYS A 321 44.05 -6.09 -27.17
N ASP A 322 43.58 -4.84 -27.08
CA ASP A 322 44.42 -3.65 -26.93
C ASP A 322 43.84 -2.70 -25.87
N ALA A 323 43.93 -3.06 -24.59
CA ALA A 323 43.30 -2.31 -23.49
C ALA A 323 43.75 -0.83 -23.37
N GLY A 324 44.94 -0.48 -23.91
CA GLY A 324 45.45 0.89 -23.96
C GLY A 324 44.97 1.73 -25.15
N LYS A 325 44.12 1.17 -26.04
CA LYS A 325 43.65 1.83 -27.27
C LYS A 325 42.12 1.78 -27.38
N LEU A 326 41.43 2.08 -26.29
CA LEU A 326 39.97 2.11 -26.28
C LEU A 326 39.45 3.39 -26.93
N VAL A 327 38.53 3.23 -27.88
CA VAL A 327 37.66 4.27 -28.41
C VAL A 327 36.27 3.94 -27.87
N ILE A 328 35.92 4.64 -26.80
CA ILE A 328 34.70 4.39 -26.01
C ILE A 328 33.56 5.23 -26.57
N TYR A 329 32.40 4.61 -26.75
CA TYR A 329 31.15 5.30 -27.02
C TYR A 329 30.24 5.18 -25.79
N GLU A 330 30.02 6.29 -25.10
CA GLU A 330 29.04 6.37 -24.02
C GLU A 330 27.62 6.39 -24.61
N MET A 331 26.74 5.51 -24.14
CA MET A 331 25.44 5.25 -24.73
C MET A 331 24.33 5.28 -23.68
N LEU A 332 23.38 6.18 -23.88
CA LEU A 332 22.04 6.11 -23.30
C LEU A 332 21.08 5.51 -24.33
N PHE A 333 20.45 4.37 -24.02
CA PHE A 333 19.57 3.67 -24.98
C PHE A 333 18.44 4.54 -25.52
N ARG A 334 17.81 5.33 -24.62
CA ARG A 334 16.73 6.27 -24.94
C ARG A 334 17.09 7.20 -26.09
N ASP A 335 18.31 7.74 -26.07
CA ASP A 335 18.73 8.81 -26.99
C ASP A 335 19.50 8.25 -28.20
N PHE A 336 20.01 7.02 -28.12
CA PHE A 336 20.85 6.44 -29.17
C PHE A 336 20.05 6.08 -30.44
N THR A 337 18.81 5.62 -30.30
CA THR A 337 17.97 5.24 -31.45
C THR A 337 16.53 5.69 -31.26
N ALA A 338 15.77 5.81 -32.35
CA ALA A 338 14.37 6.24 -32.31
C ALA A 338 13.46 5.30 -31.48
N THR A 339 13.79 4.01 -31.37
CA THR A 339 13.04 3.07 -30.51
C THR A 339 13.40 3.21 -29.04
N GLY A 340 14.53 3.84 -28.73
CA GLY A 340 14.96 4.13 -27.36
C GLY A 340 15.29 2.89 -26.50
N ASP A 341 15.48 1.73 -27.13
CA ASP A 341 15.57 0.44 -26.46
C ASP A 341 16.80 -0.38 -26.89
N ILE A 342 17.00 -1.52 -26.22
CA ILE A 342 18.15 -2.40 -26.48
C ILE A 342 18.15 -3.01 -27.89
N ASN A 343 16.97 -3.24 -28.45
CA ASN A 343 16.82 -3.79 -29.80
C ASN A 343 17.28 -2.77 -30.86
N GLY A 344 16.90 -1.50 -30.69
CA GLY A 344 17.38 -0.40 -31.52
C GLY A 344 18.90 -0.27 -31.45
N ALA A 345 19.48 -0.30 -30.25
CA ALA A 345 20.92 -0.23 -30.08
C ALA A 345 21.66 -1.40 -30.73
N MET A 346 21.14 -2.63 -30.57
CA MET A 346 21.69 -3.82 -31.22
C MET A 346 21.74 -3.68 -32.75
N ALA A 347 20.73 -3.05 -33.36
CA ALA A 347 20.67 -2.82 -34.80
C ALA A 347 21.72 -1.82 -35.33
N LYS A 348 22.35 -1.03 -34.44
CA LYS A 348 23.35 0.00 -34.79
C LYS A 348 24.78 -0.38 -34.42
N LEU A 349 25.05 -1.61 -33.96
CA LEU A 349 26.41 -2.04 -33.65
C LEU A 349 27.36 -1.99 -34.85
N ASP A 350 26.89 -2.26 -36.08
CA ASP A 350 27.74 -2.18 -37.27
C ASP A 350 28.08 -0.72 -37.64
N TYR A 351 27.21 0.23 -37.31
CA TYR A 351 27.48 1.66 -37.44
C TYR A 351 28.60 2.10 -36.50
N LEU A 352 28.54 1.71 -35.22
CA LEU A 352 29.61 2.00 -34.25
C LEU A 352 30.95 1.40 -34.71
N LYS A 353 30.91 0.26 -35.39
CA LYS A 353 32.11 -0.40 -35.91
C LYS A 353 32.75 0.37 -37.03
N ALA A 354 31.94 0.86 -37.95
CA ALA A 354 32.41 1.71 -39.05
C ALA A 354 33.03 3.02 -38.52
N LEU A 355 32.53 3.53 -37.39
CA LEU A 355 33.08 4.72 -36.72
C LEU A 355 34.45 4.47 -36.05
N GLY A 356 34.84 3.20 -35.86
CA GLY A 356 36.09 2.82 -35.18
C GLY A 356 35.95 2.66 -33.66
N VAL A 357 34.72 2.68 -33.13
CA VAL A 357 34.44 2.37 -31.72
C VAL A 357 34.83 0.92 -31.43
N ASN A 358 35.42 0.68 -30.26
CA ASN A 358 35.79 -0.67 -29.80
C ASN A 358 35.42 -0.94 -28.33
N ALA A 359 34.73 -0.01 -27.68
CA ALA A 359 34.19 -0.14 -26.35
C ALA A 359 32.86 0.62 -26.25
N ILE A 360 31.87 0.06 -25.56
CA ILE A 360 30.61 0.75 -25.27
C ILE A 360 30.49 0.93 -23.76
N GLU A 361 30.33 2.18 -23.33
CA GLU A 361 30.00 2.51 -21.95
C GLU A 361 28.49 2.76 -21.88
N LEU A 362 27.75 1.89 -21.20
CA LEU A 362 26.32 2.07 -21.05
C LEU A 362 26.06 3.04 -19.89
N MET A 363 25.34 4.13 -20.16
CA MET A 363 24.73 4.95 -19.12
C MET A 363 23.78 4.09 -18.27
N PRO A 364 23.49 4.47 -17.00
CA PRO A 364 22.99 3.57 -15.97
C PRO A 364 21.91 2.61 -16.47
N VAL A 365 22.22 1.33 -16.36
CA VAL A 365 21.33 0.24 -16.78
C VAL A 365 20.54 -0.34 -15.61
N GLN A 366 20.85 0.07 -14.38
CA GLN A 366 20.15 -0.35 -13.17
C GLN A 366 18.73 0.23 -13.10
N GLU A 367 17.87 -0.34 -12.26
CA GLU A 367 16.53 0.20 -12.01
C GLU A 367 16.61 1.58 -11.35
N PHE A 368 15.84 2.52 -11.88
CA PHE A 368 15.77 3.91 -11.42
C PHE A 368 14.33 4.36 -11.29
N ASP A 369 14.11 5.46 -10.56
CA ASP A 369 12.77 5.96 -10.32
C ASP A 369 12.20 6.63 -11.58
N GLY A 370 11.01 6.19 -11.98
CA GLY A 370 10.36 6.60 -13.23
C GLY A 370 10.93 5.93 -14.48
N ASN A 371 10.29 6.19 -15.62
CA ASN A 371 10.72 5.63 -16.90
C ASN A 371 11.61 6.56 -17.73
N ASP A 372 11.69 7.86 -17.42
CA ASP A 372 12.39 8.86 -18.23
C ASP A 372 13.42 9.65 -17.41
N SER A 373 14.65 9.13 -17.38
CA SER A 373 15.76 9.71 -16.64
C SER A 373 17.09 9.37 -17.32
N TRP A 374 18.15 10.07 -16.95
CA TRP A 374 19.53 9.63 -17.23
C TRP A 374 19.94 8.42 -16.36
N GLY A 375 19.09 7.98 -15.43
CA GLY A 375 19.27 6.77 -14.62
C GLY A 375 20.21 6.94 -13.41
N ILE A 376 20.53 8.19 -13.05
CA ILE A 376 21.43 8.50 -11.93
C ILE A 376 20.74 8.30 -10.56
N THR A 377 19.40 8.22 -10.52
CA THR A 377 18.60 7.95 -9.32
C THR A 377 18.33 6.46 -9.18
N LEU A 378 19.11 5.73 -8.40
CA LEU A 378 18.96 4.27 -8.28
C LEU A 378 17.82 3.88 -7.32
N VAL A 379 16.97 2.95 -7.75
CA VAL A 379 15.93 2.33 -6.89
C VAL A 379 16.37 0.92 -6.48
N ILE A 380 16.92 0.12 -7.40
CA ILE A 380 17.48 -1.21 -7.12
C ILE A 380 18.79 -1.42 -7.87
N ILE A 381 19.85 -1.76 -7.12
CA ILE A 381 21.21 -1.87 -7.65
C ILE A 381 21.41 -3.16 -8.47
N LEU A 382 20.72 -4.25 -8.12
CA LEU A 382 20.93 -5.58 -8.70
C LEU A 382 20.01 -5.91 -9.89
N HIS A 383 19.07 -5.02 -10.22
CA HIS A 383 18.15 -5.19 -11.34
C HIS A 383 18.49 -4.23 -12.47
N SER A 384 18.37 -4.68 -13.72
CA SER A 384 18.41 -3.79 -14.87
C SER A 384 17.00 -3.25 -15.15
N THR A 385 16.86 -1.96 -15.45
CA THR A 385 15.52 -1.37 -15.60
C THR A 385 14.67 -2.07 -16.64
N LYS A 386 13.38 -2.23 -16.34
CA LYS A 386 12.39 -2.87 -17.22
C LYS A 386 12.29 -2.23 -18.60
N ARG A 387 12.53 -0.92 -18.73
CA ARG A 387 12.53 -0.22 -20.03
C ARG A 387 13.60 -0.77 -20.99
N MET A 388 14.58 -1.52 -20.49
CA MET A 388 15.67 -2.12 -21.28
C MET A 388 15.59 -3.65 -21.44
N GLU A 389 14.50 -4.28 -20.99
CA GLU A 389 14.34 -5.73 -20.73
C GLU A 389 15.28 -6.33 -19.66
N PRO A 390 14.77 -7.22 -18.77
CA PRO A 390 15.61 -7.90 -17.80
C PRO A 390 16.57 -8.88 -18.47
N GLY A 391 17.85 -8.81 -18.08
CA GLY A 391 18.86 -9.87 -18.14
C GLY A 391 19.19 -10.49 -19.50
N ARG A 392 18.23 -11.08 -20.21
CA ARG A 392 18.42 -11.84 -21.44
C ARG A 392 18.84 -10.96 -22.62
N CYS A 393 18.22 -9.80 -22.80
CA CYS A 393 18.59 -8.89 -23.89
C CYS A 393 19.91 -8.16 -23.63
N ILE A 394 20.20 -7.77 -22.39
CA ILE A 394 21.55 -7.29 -22.01
C ILE A 394 22.61 -8.37 -22.27
N LYS A 395 22.36 -9.62 -21.89
CA LYS A 395 23.25 -10.75 -22.20
C LYS A 395 23.43 -10.97 -23.71
N ARG A 396 22.38 -10.75 -24.52
CA ARG A 396 22.45 -10.80 -26.00
C ARG A 396 23.27 -9.65 -26.58
N LEU A 397 23.05 -8.41 -26.13
CA LEU A 397 23.84 -7.25 -26.52
C LEU A 397 25.32 -7.48 -26.19
N LEU A 398 25.63 -7.87 -24.95
CA LEU A 398 26.99 -8.22 -24.51
C LEU A 398 27.59 -9.30 -25.41
N THR A 399 26.83 -10.35 -25.74
CA THR A 399 27.30 -11.39 -26.66
C THR A 399 27.66 -10.83 -28.05
N LEU A 400 26.87 -9.90 -28.58
CA LEU A 400 27.10 -9.29 -29.90
C LEU A 400 28.28 -8.31 -29.91
N VAL A 401 28.46 -7.55 -28.83
CA VAL A 401 29.60 -6.66 -28.61
C VAL A 401 30.90 -7.47 -28.49
N ILE A 402 30.89 -8.48 -27.61
CA ILE A 402 32.02 -9.38 -27.38
C ILE A 402 32.44 -10.12 -28.66
N ARG A 403 31.49 -10.60 -29.48
CA ARG A 403 31.78 -11.24 -30.78
C ARG A 403 32.49 -10.32 -31.78
N ARG A 404 32.37 -9.00 -31.61
CA ARG A 404 33.07 -8.00 -32.43
C ARG A 404 34.47 -7.68 -31.89
N GLY A 405 34.87 -8.28 -30.76
CA GLY A 405 36.14 -8.05 -30.09
C GLY A 405 36.15 -6.79 -29.23
N TRP A 406 34.96 -6.27 -28.88
CA TRP A 406 34.79 -5.00 -28.17
C TRP A 406 34.55 -5.19 -26.68
N ARG A 407 34.96 -4.16 -25.92
CA ARG A 407 34.74 -4.07 -24.48
C ARG A 407 33.31 -3.65 -24.15
#